data_AF-A0A7D5S5Z9-F1
#
_entry.id   AF-A0A7D5S5Z9-F1
#
_cell.length_a   1.000
_cell.length_b   1.000
_cell.length_c   1.000
_cell.angle_alpha   90.00
_cell.angle_beta   90.00
_cell.angle_gamma   90.00
#
_symmetry.space_group_name_H-M   'P 1'
#
loop_
_entity.id
_entity.type
_entity.pdbx_description
1 polymer ?
#
loop_
_entity_poly.entity_id
_entity_poly.type
_entity_poly.pdbx_seq_one_letter_code
_entity_poly.pdbx_strand_id
1 'polypeptide(L)'
;MFVSIQVKAADLVVAPGGTGGTYASLNTAIAAASAGDRIIVYPQANGASYSETAITITKSLQILSANEGAFIPLMHQASRLPQQQPHPASQLLE
;
A
#
# COMPACT_ATOMS: atom_id res chain seq x y z
N MET A 1 -32.48 -11.97 -14.38
CA MET A 1 -31.01 -12.04 -14.54
C MET A 1 -30.44 -12.39 -13.18
N PHE A 2 -29.94 -13.61 -13.01
CA PHE A 2 -29.27 -14.01 -11.77
C PHE A 2 -27.78 -13.76 -11.96
N VAL A 3 -27.19 -12.86 -11.18
CA VAL A 3 -25.74 -12.70 -11.14
C VAL A 3 -25.20 -13.92 -10.39
N SER A 4 -24.48 -14.79 -11.10
CA SER A 4 -23.70 -15.84 -10.46
C SER A 4 -22.48 -15.18 -9.84
N ILE A 5 -22.51 -14.93 -8.53
CA ILE A 5 -21.35 -14.45 -7.78
C ILE A 5 -20.49 -15.67 -7.49
N GLN A 6 -19.61 -16.03 -8.42
CA GLN A 6 -18.58 -17.03 -8.14
C GLN A 6 -17.53 -16.37 -7.25
N VAL A 7 -17.79 -16.35 -5.94
CA VAL A 7 -16.87 -15.81 -4.94
C VAL A 7 -15.68 -16.77 -4.81
N LYS A 8 -14.71 -16.67 -5.71
CA LYS A 8 -13.36 -17.18 -5.46
C LYS A 8 -12.67 -16.13 -4.58
N ALA A 9 -12.97 -16.12 -3.28
CA ALA A 9 -12.15 -15.36 -2.34
C ALA A 9 -10.81 -16.08 -2.24
N ALA A 10 -9.82 -15.56 -2.97
CA ALA A 10 -8.46 -16.07 -2.92
C ALA A 10 -7.66 -15.32 -1.84
N ASP A 11 -6.75 -16.05 -1.21
CA ASP A 11 -5.74 -15.47 -0.35
C ASP A 11 -4.49 -15.21 -1.18
N LEU A 12 -4.16 -13.94 -1.36
CA LEU A 12 -2.90 -13.51 -1.95
C LEU A 12 -1.94 -13.18 -0.81
N VAL A 13 -0.68 -13.60 -0.94
CA VAL A 13 0.32 -13.39 0.10
C VAL A 13 1.39 -12.44 -0.40
N VAL A 14 1.67 -11.39 0.38
CA VAL A 14 2.80 -10.50 0.18
C VAL A 14 3.87 -10.84 1.21
N ALA A 15 5.09 -11.11 0.75
CA ALA A 15 6.20 -11.46 1.61
C ALA A 15 7.52 -10.82 1.12
N PRO A 16 8.48 -10.56 2.02
CA PRO A 16 9.79 -10.03 1.64
C PRO A 16 10.45 -10.86 0.54
N GLY A 17 10.82 -10.21 -0.57
CA GLY A 17 11.49 -10.85 -1.70
C GLY A 17 10.59 -11.61 -2.68
N GLY A 18 9.32 -11.89 -2.35
CA GLY A 18 8.31 -12.44 -3.26
C GLY A 18 8.71 -13.69 -4.05
N THR A 19 8.73 -14.85 -3.38
CA THR A 19 9.03 -16.17 -4.00
C THR A 19 7.97 -17.22 -3.66
N GLY A 20 7.91 -18.33 -4.40
CA GLY A 20 7.01 -19.45 -4.07
C GLY A 20 5.52 -19.13 -4.23
N GLY A 21 5.17 -18.24 -5.16
CA GLY A 21 3.78 -17.81 -5.40
C GLY A 21 3.34 -16.61 -4.54
N THR A 22 4.27 -15.98 -3.81
CA THR A 22 4.02 -14.73 -3.08
C THR A 22 4.43 -13.50 -3.90
N TYR A 23 3.84 -12.37 -3.57
CA TYR A 23 4.16 -11.07 -4.17
C TYR A 23 5.20 -10.33 -3.33
N ALA A 24 6.16 -9.67 -4.00
CA ALA A 24 7.15 -8.83 -3.31
C ALA A 24 6.62 -7.43 -2.96
N SER A 25 5.47 -7.04 -3.52
CA SER A 25 4.85 -5.72 -3.30
C SER A 25 3.35 -5.83 -3.11
N LEU A 26 2.79 -4.91 -2.32
CA LEU A 26 1.36 -4.81 -2.10
C LEU A 26 0.62 -4.38 -3.37
N ASN A 27 1.22 -3.50 -4.18
CA ASN A 27 0.64 -3.08 -5.46
C ASN A 27 0.46 -4.25 -6.45
N THR A 28 1.42 -5.16 -6.54
CA THR A 28 1.30 -6.31 -7.45
C THR A 28 0.23 -7.29 -6.98
N ALA A 29 0.09 -7.50 -5.66
CA ALA A 29 -1.00 -8.27 -5.10
C ALA A 29 -2.38 -7.61 -5.36
N ILE A 30 -2.50 -6.30 -5.18
CA ILE A 30 -3.76 -5.55 -5.45
C ILE A 30 -4.17 -5.65 -6.92
N ALA A 31 -3.19 -5.57 -7.83
CA ALA A 31 -3.43 -5.71 -9.26
C ALA A 31 -3.96 -7.11 -9.62
N ALA A 32 -3.37 -8.15 -9.03
CA ALA A 32 -3.76 -9.54 -9.25
C ALA A 32 -5.08 -9.94 -8.55
N ALA A 33 -5.42 -9.26 -7.45
CA ALA A 33 -6.63 -9.54 -6.67
C ALA A 33 -7.92 -9.23 -7.44
N SER A 34 -8.92 -10.07 -7.23
CA SER A 34 -10.32 -9.83 -7.59
C SER A 34 -11.09 -9.16 -6.45
N ALA A 35 -12.25 -8.59 -6.75
CA ALA A 35 -13.10 -8.02 -5.71
C ALA A 35 -13.56 -9.12 -4.73
N GLY A 36 -13.39 -8.86 -3.43
CA GLY A 36 -13.68 -9.81 -2.35
C GLY A 36 -12.48 -10.63 -1.87
N ASP A 37 -11.31 -10.50 -2.51
CA ASP A 37 -10.10 -11.22 -2.09
C ASP A 37 -9.47 -10.65 -0.81
N ARG A 38 -8.63 -11.47 -0.20
CA ARG A 38 -7.79 -11.09 0.94
C ARG A 38 -6.34 -11.05 0.53
N ILE A 39 -5.64 -10.02 0.98
CA ILE A 39 -4.20 -9.89 0.84
C ILE A 39 -3.60 -9.98 2.25
N ILE A 40 -2.84 -11.05 2.50
CA ILE A 40 -2.15 -11.31 3.75
C ILE A 40 -0.70 -10.85 3.59
N VAL A 41 -0.27 -9.90 4.42
CA VAL A 41 1.05 -9.26 4.30
C VAL A 41 1.93 -9.66 5.48
N TYR A 42 3.05 -10.31 5.19
CA TYR A 42 4.10 -10.54 6.18
C TYR A 42 4.88 -9.24 6.42
N PRO A 43 5.12 -8.84 7.68
CA PRO A 43 5.98 -7.70 7.99
C PRO A 43 7.40 -7.91 7.41
N GLN A 44 8.04 -6.83 6.99
CA GLN A 44 9.46 -6.88 6.62
C GLN A 44 10.34 -7.07 7.86
N ALA A 45 11.55 -7.58 7.65
CA ALA A 45 12.54 -7.73 8.70
C ALA A 45 12.79 -6.39 9.42
N ASN A 46 12.97 -6.45 10.74
CA ASN A 46 13.27 -5.28 11.59
C ASN A 46 12.23 -4.15 11.50
N GLY A 47 10.98 -4.46 11.13
CA GLY A 47 9.91 -3.46 11.01
C GLY A 47 10.09 -2.51 9.83
N ALA A 48 10.92 -2.88 8.84
CA ALA A 48 11.04 -2.11 7.61
C ALA A 48 9.69 -2.01 6.89
N SER A 49 9.59 -1.03 6.00
CA SER A 49 8.38 -0.80 5.22
C SER A 49 8.52 -1.35 3.82
N TYR A 50 7.39 -1.76 3.24
CA TYR A 50 7.32 -1.97 1.81
C TYR A 50 7.50 -0.63 1.09
N SER A 51 8.38 -0.60 0.08
CA SER A 51 8.60 0.58 -0.76
C SER A 51 7.52 0.63 -1.84
N GLU A 52 6.50 1.45 -1.60
CA GLU A 52 5.36 1.61 -2.49
C GLU A 52 5.29 3.08 -2.89
N THR A 53 5.21 3.39 -4.20
CA THR A 53 5.10 4.78 -4.65
C THR A 53 3.72 5.36 -4.31
N ALA A 54 2.66 4.63 -4.62
CA ALA A 54 1.28 4.95 -4.29
C ALA A 54 0.48 3.65 -4.14
N ILE A 55 -0.47 3.60 -3.21
CA ILE A 55 -1.41 2.50 -3.07
C ILE A 55 -2.78 3.00 -3.53
N THR A 56 -3.38 2.30 -4.50
CA THR A 56 -4.73 2.63 -4.99
C THR A 56 -5.62 1.40 -4.88
N ILE A 57 -6.74 1.54 -4.18
CA ILE A 57 -7.73 0.48 -3.98
C ILE A 57 -9.00 0.87 -4.73
N THR A 58 -9.28 0.18 -5.84
CA THR A 58 -10.44 0.45 -6.72
C THR A 58 -11.55 -0.58 -6.60
N LYS A 59 -11.34 -1.60 -5.78
CA LYS A 59 -12.22 -2.75 -5.59
C LYS A 59 -12.25 -3.14 -4.12
N SER A 60 -13.30 -3.81 -3.67
CA SER A 60 -13.41 -4.28 -2.28
C SER A 60 -12.33 -5.33 -2.01
N LEU A 61 -11.42 -5.05 -1.08
CA LEU A 61 -10.34 -5.93 -0.66
C LEU A 61 -10.21 -5.92 0.86
N GLN A 62 -9.78 -7.05 1.44
CA GLN A 62 -9.27 -7.07 2.80
C GLN A 62 -7.75 -7.12 2.76
N ILE A 63 -7.08 -6.23 3.49
CA ILE A 63 -5.63 -6.23 3.62
C ILE A 63 -5.32 -6.48 5.10
N LEU A 64 -4.63 -7.57 5.39
CA LEU A 64 -4.42 -8.09 6.73
C LEU A 64 -2.93 -8.32 6.98
N SER A 65 -2.48 -8.08 8.20
CA SER A 65 -1.15 -8.52 8.62
C SER A 65 -1.15 -10.03 8.86
N ALA A 66 -0.08 -10.71 8.46
CA ALA A 66 0.13 -12.13 8.76
C ALA A 66 0.46 -12.37 10.25
N ASN A 67 0.87 -11.32 10.97
CA ASN A 67 1.27 -11.39 12.37
C ASN A 67 0.28 -10.59 13.23
N GLU A 68 -0.27 -11.24 14.25
CA GLU A 68 -1.16 -10.60 15.21
C GLU A 68 -0.45 -9.43 15.91
N GLY A 69 -1.16 -8.30 16.04
CA GLY A 69 -0.63 -7.08 16.66
C GLY A 69 0.44 -6.34 15.85
N ALA A 70 0.87 -6.87 14.70
CA ALA A 70 1.81 -6.20 13.81
C ALA A 70 1.08 -5.31 12.82
N PHE A 71 1.56 -4.07 12.69
CA PHE A 71 1.14 -3.15 11.64
C PHE A 71 1.97 -3.37 10.38
N ILE A 72 1.38 -3.05 9.22
CA ILE A 72 2.10 -3.04 7.95
C ILE A 72 2.50 -1.58 7.68
N PRO A 73 3.74 -1.17 7.98
CA PRO A 73 4.15 0.20 7.74
C PRO A 73 4.30 0.42 6.23
N LEU A 74 3.44 1.26 5.66
CA LEU A 74 3.50 1.71 4.27
C LEU A 74 4.21 3.06 4.23
N MET A 75 5.33 3.14 3.51
CA MET A 75 6.00 4.44 3.31
C MET A 75 5.27 5.20 2.22
N HIS A 76 4.65 6.32 2.55
CA HIS A 76 4.22 7.29 1.55
C HIS A 76 5.41 8.19 1.20
N GLN A 77 5.85 8.15 -0.06
CA GLN A 77 6.82 9.13 -0.56
C GLN A 77 6.07 10.46 -0.73
N ALA A 78 5.98 11.26 0.34
CA ALA A 78 5.43 12.60 0.24
C ALA A 78 6.31 13.42 -0.71
N SER A 79 5.84 13.66 -1.93
CA SER A 79 6.44 14.60 -2.86
C SER A 79 6.50 15.95 -2.17
N ARG A 80 7.69 16.34 -1.69
CA ARG A 80 7.87 17.63 -1.02
C ARG A 80 7.61 18.72 -2.06
N LEU A 81 6.48 19.41 -1.96
CA LEU A 81 6.23 20.62 -2.72
C LEU A 81 7.37 21.62 -2.41
N PRO A 82 7.92 22.34 -3.40
CA PRO A 82 8.90 23.38 -3.12
C PRO A 82 8.26 24.41 -2.18
N GLN A 83 8.85 24.59 -1.01
CA GLN A 83 8.48 25.62 -0.04
C GLN A 83 8.60 26.98 -0.75
N GLN A 84 7.48 27.67 -0.98
CA GLN A 84 7.54 29.06 -1.43
C GLN A 84 8.26 29.88 -0.35
N GLN A 85 9.44 30.40 -0.68
CA GLN A 85 10.20 31.32 0.16
C GLN A 85 9.29 32.50 0.54
N PRO A 86 9.04 32.77 1.84
CA PRO A 86 8.34 33.98 2.23
C PRO A 86 9.21 35.18 1.85
N HIS A 87 8.67 36.07 1.01
CA HIS A 87 9.33 37.32 0.67
C HIS A 87 9.30 38.21 1.92
N PRO A 88 10.44 38.72 2.44
CA PRO A 88 10.44 39.57 3.61
C PRO A 88 9.75 40.89 3.29
N ALA A 89 8.60 41.14 3.92
CA ALA A 89 7.85 42.39 3.85
C ALA A 89 8.54 43.48 4.70
N SER A 90 9.80 43.82 4.41
CA SER A 90 10.55 44.83 5.16
C SER A 90 11.70 45.44 4.36
N GLN A 91 11.42 46.00 3.18
CA GLN A 91 12.31 46.99 2.54
C GLN A 91 11.45 47.95 1.70
N LEU A 92 10.78 48.91 2.33
CA LEU A 92 10.29 50.15 1.72
C LEU A 92 9.91 51.13 2.85
N LEU A 93 10.88 51.43 3.71
CA LEU A 93 10.85 52.54 4.66
C LEU A 93 12.28 53.06 4.83
N GLU A 94 12.82 53.66 3.77
CA GLU A 94 13.82 54.74 3.81
C GLU A 94 13.53 55.71 2.66
#